data_AF-A0A920H9G0-F1
#
_entry.id   AF-A0A920H9G0-F1
#
_cell.length_a   1.000
_cell.length_b   1.000
_cell.length_c   1.000
_cell.angle_alpha   90.00
_cell.angle_beta   90.00
_cell.angle_gamma   90.00
#
_symmetry.space_group_name_H-M   'P 1'
#
loop_
_entity.id
_entity.type
_entity.pdbx_description
1 polymer ?
#
loop_
_entity_poly.entity_id
_entity_poly.type
_entity_poly.pdbx_seq_one_letter_code
_entity_poly.pdbx_strand_id
1 'polypeptide(L)'
;MGQIKFGYDFWYQPRHNVMVSSEWAAPNTFMPGFDLEEVGHLKYGRELHFWDFEKRQPIESIYLGEDGLIPLEVKFHHDPNSTHGFCGAALSTNVIHWWRNDAGKWQWEKIIDVENQPHPDWPIPVPG
;
A
#
# COMPACT_ATOMS: atom_id res chain seq x y z
N MET A 1 -3.79 17.29 2.87
CA MET A 1 -3.30 16.29 1.89
C MET A 1 -4.41 15.90 0.93
N GLY A 2 -5.04 16.86 0.22
CA GLY A 2 -6.06 16.56 -0.79
C GLY A 2 -7.14 15.55 -0.34
N GLN A 3 -7.37 14.52 -1.17
CA GLN A 3 -8.34 13.44 -0.98
C GLN A 3 -7.76 12.18 -0.30
N ILE A 4 -6.49 12.20 0.14
CA ILE A 4 -5.83 11.05 0.77
C ILE A 4 -6.35 10.89 2.20
N LYS A 5 -6.89 9.71 2.51
CA LYS A 5 -7.59 9.43 3.78
C LYS A 5 -6.65 8.96 4.86
N PHE A 6 -5.68 8.11 4.50
CA PHE A 6 -4.77 7.48 5.45
C PHE A 6 -3.31 7.72 5.06
N GLY A 7 -2.41 7.41 5.97
CA GLY A 7 -0.97 7.41 5.72
C GLY A 7 -0.29 6.37 6.60
N TYR A 8 0.81 5.80 6.11
CA TYR A 8 1.63 4.88 6.89
C TYR A 8 3.13 5.07 6.58
N ASP A 9 3.64 4.47 5.51
CA ASP A 9 5.04 4.55 5.10
C ASP A 9 5.17 5.43 3.85
N PHE A 10 6.39 5.89 3.57
CA PHE A 10 6.71 6.56 2.31
C PHE A 10 8.16 6.33 1.89
N TRP A 11 8.39 6.31 0.58
CA TRP A 11 9.74 6.38 0.01
C TRP A 11 9.71 7.14 -1.31
N TYR A 12 10.89 7.42 -1.88
CA TYR A 12 11.07 8.41 -2.92
C TYR A 12 12.23 8.03 -3.82
N GLN A 13 12.10 8.41 -5.10
CA GLN A 13 13.11 8.22 -6.12
C GLN A 13 13.37 9.56 -6.83
N PRO A 14 14.37 10.35 -6.38
CA PRO A 14 14.55 11.74 -6.82
C PRO A 14 14.83 11.90 -8.31
N ARG A 15 15.56 10.96 -8.95
CA ARG A 15 15.86 11.02 -10.39
C ARG A 15 14.61 10.97 -11.26
N HIS A 16 13.51 10.46 -10.72
CA HIS A 16 12.22 10.38 -11.40
C HIS A 16 11.20 11.39 -10.88
N ASN A 17 11.60 12.30 -9.98
CA ASN A 17 10.75 13.25 -9.27
C ASN A 17 9.48 12.60 -8.68
N VAL A 18 9.64 11.44 -8.03
CA VAL A 18 8.50 10.69 -7.48
C VAL A 18 8.72 10.35 -6.01
N MET A 19 7.65 10.45 -5.23
CA MET A 19 7.49 9.81 -3.92
C MET A 19 6.24 8.93 -3.95
N VAL A 20 6.28 7.81 -3.24
CA VAL A 20 5.15 6.92 -3.01
C VAL A 20 4.89 6.87 -1.52
N SER A 21 3.61 6.93 -1.14
CA SER A 21 3.17 6.68 0.22
C SER A 21 2.06 5.65 0.26
N SER A 22 1.99 4.90 1.35
CA SER A 22 0.98 3.87 1.60
C SER A 22 -0.01 4.28 2.68
N GLU A 23 -0.94 3.38 2.98
CA GLU A 23 -2.05 3.62 3.89
C GLU A 23 -2.16 2.53 4.95
N TRP A 24 -2.43 2.92 6.20
CA TRP A 24 -2.86 2.00 7.24
C TRP A 24 -4.26 2.38 7.74
N ALA A 25 -4.39 2.87 8.96
CA ALA A 25 -5.65 3.31 9.53
C ALA A 25 -5.45 4.51 10.43
N ALA A 26 -6.54 5.21 10.76
CA ALA A 26 -6.51 6.25 11.78
C ALA A 26 -6.21 5.66 13.17
N PRO A 27 -5.53 6.40 14.07
CA PRO A 27 -5.22 5.92 15.43
C PRO A 27 -6.42 5.37 16.21
N ASN A 28 -7.58 6.01 16.10
CA ASN A 28 -8.79 5.55 16.79
C ASN A 28 -9.29 4.18 16.31
N THR A 29 -8.89 3.73 15.12
CA THR A 29 -9.25 2.42 14.56
C THR A 29 -8.35 1.32 15.11
N PHE A 30 -7.03 1.53 15.18
CA PHE A 30 -6.09 0.44 15.51
C PHE A 30 -5.65 0.42 16.98
N MET A 31 -5.69 1.55 17.70
CA MET A 31 -5.22 1.64 19.09
C MET A 31 -5.97 0.73 20.07
N PRO A 32 -7.29 0.51 19.95
CA PRO A 32 -8.02 -0.45 20.79
C PRO A 32 -7.67 -1.92 20.50
N GLY A 33 -6.96 -2.19 19.40
CA GLY A 33 -6.74 -3.53 18.86
C GLY A 33 -7.28 -3.65 17.43
N PHE A 34 -6.83 -4.67 16.72
CA PHE A 34 -7.35 -4.99 15.39
C PHE A 34 -8.79 -5.52 15.50
N ASP A 35 -9.68 -4.96 14.69
CA ASP A 35 -11.07 -5.40 14.55
C ASP A 35 -11.39 -5.60 13.06
N LEU A 36 -11.89 -6.78 12.72
CA LEU A 36 -12.24 -7.14 11.36
C LEU A 36 -13.46 -6.35 10.85
N GLU A 37 -14.41 -5.99 11.71
CA GLU A 37 -15.58 -5.20 11.31
C GLU A 37 -15.13 -3.84 10.76
N GLU A 38 -14.07 -3.28 11.32
CA GLU A 38 -13.50 -2.01 10.89
C GLU A 38 -12.85 -2.07 9.49
N VAL A 39 -12.40 -3.25 9.06
CA VAL A 39 -11.97 -3.48 7.68
C VAL A 39 -13.17 -3.40 6.73
N GLY A 40 -14.31 -3.97 7.12
CA GLY A 40 -15.57 -3.90 6.37
C GLY A 40 -16.16 -2.49 6.33
N HIS A 41 -15.89 -1.67 7.34
CA HIS A 41 -16.25 -0.25 7.38
C HIS A 41 -15.31 0.67 6.60
N LEU A 42 -14.33 0.09 5.87
CA LEU A 42 -13.34 0.83 5.09
C LEU A 42 -12.51 1.80 5.94
N LYS A 43 -12.26 1.45 7.21
CA LYS A 43 -11.37 2.22 8.10
C LYS A 43 -9.89 1.84 8.00
N TYR A 44 -9.57 0.90 7.13
CA TYR A 44 -8.22 0.49 6.75
C TYR A 44 -7.96 0.78 5.27
N GLY A 45 -6.72 1.18 4.99
CA GLY A 45 -6.21 1.62 3.70
C GLY A 45 -6.09 0.52 2.66
N ARG A 46 -6.19 0.96 1.40
CA ARG A 46 -6.21 0.10 0.20
C ARG A 46 -5.60 0.75 -1.03
N GLU A 47 -4.91 1.87 -0.83
CA GLU A 47 -4.36 2.67 -1.92
C GLU A 47 -2.85 2.89 -1.76
N LEU A 48 -2.18 3.09 -2.89
CA LEU A 48 -0.86 3.71 -2.94
C LEU A 48 -0.99 5.07 -3.60
N HIS A 49 -0.27 6.06 -3.07
CA HIS A 49 -0.31 7.43 -3.58
C HIS A 49 1.04 7.82 -4.16
N PHE A 50 1.05 8.21 -5.43
CA PHE A 50 2.20 8.75 -6.13
C PHE A 50 2.16 10.28 -6.09
N TRP A 51 3.32 10.87 -5.83
CA TRP A 51 3.47 12.30 -5.62
C TRP A 51 4.55 12.88 -6.54
N ASP A 52 4.33 14.10 -7.01
CA ASP A 52 5.41 14.98 -7.47
C ASP A 52 6.24 15.36 -6.24
N PHE A 53 7.46 14.83 -6.17
CA PHE A 53 8.28 14.92 -4.96
C PHE A 53 8.76 16.35 -4.69
N GLU A 54 9.19 17.06 -5.72
CA GLU A 54 9.63 18.45 -5.63
C GLU A 54 8.48 19.38 -5.24
N LYS A 55 7.31 19.23 -5.88
CA LYS A 55 6.13 20.07 -5.58
C LYS A 55 5.40 19.65 -4.31
N ARG A 56 5.67 18.44 -3.80
CA ARG A 56 4.99 17.83 -2.64
C ARG A 56 3.48 17.72 -2.86
N GLN A 57 3.08 17.30 -4.05
CA GLN A 57 1.68 17.21 -4.45
C GLN A 57 1.33 15.79 -4.91
N PRO A 58 0.21 15.21 -4.47
CA PRO A 58 -0.28 13.95 -5.04
C PRO A 58 -0.59 14.14 -6.52
N ILE A 59 -0.16 13.20 -7.35
CA ILE A 59 -0.42 13.20 -8.80
C ILE A 59 -1.30 12.03 -9.22
N GLU A 60 -1.27 10.92 -8.50
CA GLU A 60 -2.06 9.72 -8.79
C GLU A 60 -2.26 8.90 -7.51
N SER A 61 -3.45 8.34 -7.33
CA SER A 61 -3.71 7.30 -6.33
C SER A 61 -4.18 6.06 -7.07
N ILE A 62 -3.57 4.91 -6.76
CA ILE A 62 -4.00 3.63 -7.31
C ILE A 62 -4.75 2.84 -6.26
N TYR A 63 -5.95 2.37 -6.62
CA TYR A 63 -6.73 1.46 -5.79
C TYR A 63 -6.26 0.02 -6.02
N LEU A 64 -5.89 -0.65 -4.94
CA LEU A 64 -5.33 -2.00 -4.96
C LEU A 64 -6.39 -3.10 -4.73
N GLY A 65 -7.64 -2.72 -4.44
CA GLY A 65 -8.73 -3.69 -4.25
C GLY A 65 -8.53 -4.60 -3.04
N GLU A 66 -9.00 -5.83 -3.17
CA GLU A 66 -8.85 -6.89 -2.16
C GLU A 66 -7.41 -7.44 -2.11
N ASP A 67 -6.59 -7.18 -3.14
CA ASP A 67 -5.19 -7.56 -3.12
C ASP A 67 -4.35 -6.60 -2.26
N GLY A 68 -4.79 -5.36 -2.01
CA GLY A 68 -4.03 -4.40 -1.23
C GLY A 68 -4.62 -4.06 0.13
N LEU A 69 -5.10 -5.02 0.89
CA LEU A 69 -5.62 -4.76 2.22
C LEU A 69 -4.48 -4.45 3.20
N ILE A 70 -4.47 -3.23 3.74
CA ILE A 70 -3.44 -2.72 4.67
C ILE A 70 -2.05 -2.72 4.00
N PRO A 71 -1.82 -1.85 2.99
CA PRO A 71 -0.51 -1.69 2.37
C PRO A 71 0.44 -0.99 3.35
N LEU A 72 1.45 -1.72 3.84
CA LEU A 72 2.39 -1.22 4.85
C LEU A 72 3.64 -0.63 4.19
N GLU A 73 4.75 -1.34 4.29
CA GLU A 73 6.07 -0.87 3.91
C GLU A 73 6.18 -0.75 2.38
N VAL A 74 6.53 0.45 1.91
CA VAL A 74 6.80 0.72 0.48
C VAL A 74 8.29 0.80 0.25
N LYS A 75 8.78 0.09 -0.77
CA LYS A 75 10.21 -0.05 -1.06
C LYS A 75 10.52 0.09 -2.55
N PHE A 76 11.15 1.20 -2.95
CA PHE A 76 11.69 1.34 -4.32
C PHE A 76 12.92 0.43 -4.50
N HIS A 77 13.21 0.07 -5.76
CA HIS A 77 14.53 -0.45 -6.11
C HIS A 77 15.64 0.51 -5.64
N HIS A 78 16.76 -0.06 -5.19
CA HIS A 78 17.95 0.71 -4.84
C HIS A 78 18.66 1.31 -6.06
N ASP A 79 18.46 0.78 -7.27
CA ASP A 79 18.94 1.42 -8.49
C ASP A 79 18.17 2.74 -8.70
N PRO A 80 18.84 3.90 -8.63
CA PRO A 80 18.19 5.20 -8.75
C PRO A 80 17.59 5.46 -10.14
N ASN A 81 17.96 4.68 -11.16
CA ASN A 81 17.39 4.77 -12.50
C ASN A 81 16.10 3.94 -12.66
N SER A 82 15.77 3.06 -11.71
CA SER A 82 14.57 2.24 -11.78
C SER A 82 13.36 2.98 -11.22
N THR A 83 12.20 2.80 -11.88
CA THR A 83 10.89 3.27 -11.41
C THR A 83 10.12 2.21 -10.62
N HIS A 84 10.69 1.02 -10.48
CA HIS A 84 10.04 -0.12 -9.86
C HIS A 84 10.10 -0.05 -8.33
N GLY A 85 9.06 -0.52 -7.68
CA GLY A 85 9.03 -0.71 -6.23
C GLY A 85 7.97 -1.69 -5.78
N PHE A 86 7.95 -1.98 -4.48
CA PHE A 86 7.14 -3.01 -3.88
C PHE A 86 6.45 -2.56 -2.60
N CYS A 87 5.25 -3.08 -2.35
CA CYS A 87 4.51 -2.92 -1.11
C CYS A 87 4.17 -4.28 -0.53
N GLY A 88 4.39 -4.48 0.77
CA GLY A 88 3.73 -5.57 1.49
C GLY A 88 2.30 -5.18 1.86
N ALA A 89 1.31 -5.99 1.51
CA ALA A 89 -0.07 -5.83 1.97
C ALA A 89 -0.38 -6.85 3.06
N ALA A 90 -0.58 -6.36 4.29
CA ALA A 90 -0.51 -7.21 5.48
C ALA A 90 -1.71 -8.14 5.65
N LEU A 91 -2.92 -7.67 5.34
CA LEU A 91 -4.13 -8.46 5.56
C LEU A 91 -4.44 -9.39 4.39
N SER A 92 -4.06 -8.99 3.18
CA SER A 92 -4.17 -9.80 1.96
C SER A 92 -2.94 -10.69 1.69
N THR A 93 -1.94 -10.64 2.59
CA THR A 93 -0.78 -11.53 2.64
C THR A 93 -0.04 -11.66 1.31
N ASN A 94 0.25 -10.52 0.68
CA ASN A 94 0.89 -10.50 -0.63
C ASN A 94 1.89 -9.36 -0.79
N VAL A 95 2.68 -9.46 -1.86
CA VAL A 95 3.57 -8.40 -2.31
C VAL A 95 3.06 -7.83 -3.61
N ILE A 96 2.85 -6.52 -3.60
CA ILE A 96 2.45 -5.72 -4.75
C ILE A 96 3.71 -5.13 -5.37
N HIS A 97 3.82 -5.23 -6.67
CA HIS A 97 4.86 -4.59 -7.47
C HIS A 97 4.24 -3.43 -8.25
N TRP A 98 4.88 -2.26 -8.23
CA TRP A 98 4.51 -1.13 -9.10
C TRP A 98 5.66 -0.71 -10.00
N TRP A 99 5.34 -0.10 -11.13
CA TRP A 99 6.30 0.49 -12.06
C TRP A 99 5.68 1.59 -12.92
N ARG A 100 6.51 2.39 -13.57
CA ARG A 100 6.06 3.36 -14.60
C ARG A 100 6.29 2.77 -15.98
N ASN A 101 5.24 2.61 -16.78
CA ASN A 101 5.34 2.08 -18.14
C ASN A 101 5.88 3.11 -19.16
N ASP A 102 6.09 2.68 -20.41
CA ASP A 102 6.62 3.53 -21.50
C ASP A 102 5.72 4.73 -21.84
N ALA A 103 4.42 4.65 -21.51
CA ALA A 103 3.48 5.75 -21.66
C ALA A 103 3.50 6.73 -20.46
N GLY A 104 4.39 6.52 -19.49
CA GLY A 104 4.53 7.35 -18.30
C GLY A 104 3.48 7.11 -17.22
N LYS A 105 2.65 6.05 -17.33
CA LYS A 105 1.60 5.72 -16.36
C LYS A 105 2.10 4.76 -15.29
N TRP A 106 1.67 4.97 -14.05
CA TRP A 106 1.89 4.01 -12.98
C TRP A 106 1.04 2.76 -13.19
N GLN A 107 1.64 1.61 -12.96
CA GLN A 107 1.03 0.28 -13.09
C GLN A 107 1.33 -0.49 -11.82
N TRP A 108 0.53 -1.52 -11.54
CA TRP A 108 0.78 -2.41 -10.43
C TRP A 108 0.29 -3.82 -10.74
N GLU A 109 0.86 -4.80 -10.05
CA GLU A 109 0.44 -6.20 -10.08
C GLU A 109 0.75 -6.88 -8.74
N LYS A 110 0.05 -7.98 -8.44
CA LYS A 110 0.40 -8.89 -7.34
C LYS A 110 1.43 -9.89 -7.82
N ILE A 111 2.58 -9.98 -7.13
CA ILE A 111 3.71 -10.85 -7.54
C ILE A 111 4.03 -11.99 -6.58
N ILE A 112 3.65 -11.88 -5.32
CA ILE A 112 3.78 -12.93 -4.30
C ILE A 112 2.43 -13.02 -3.61
N ASP A 113 1.87 -14.22 -3.52
CA ASP A 113 0.55 -14.45 -2.92
C ASP A 113 0.67 -15.62 -1.95
N VAL A 114 0.41 -15.37 -0.67
CA VAL A 114 0.49 -16.38 0.39
C VAL A 114 -0.90 -16.60 0.95
N GLU A 115 -1.35 -17.86 0.95
CA GLU A 115 -2.68 -18.20 1.44
C GLU A 115 -2.79 -18.00 2.95
N ASN A 116 -3.87 -17.35 3.38
CA ASN A 116 -4.23 -17.21 4.78
C ASN A 116 -4.45 -18.60 5.41
N GLN A 117 -4.02 -18.73 6.67
CA GLN A 117 -4.07 -20.00 7.41
C GLN A 117 -5.18 -19.97 8.47
N PRO A 118 -5.92 -21.07 8.67
CA PRO A 118 -6.86 -21.15 9.78
C PRO A 118 -6.11 -21.15 11.12
N HIS A 119 -6.65 -20.44 12.11
CA HIS A 119 -6.09 -20.42 13.47
C HIS A 119 -7.14 -20.86 14.50
N PRO A 120 -6.85 -21.79 15.43
CA PRO A 120 -7.82 -22.32 16.39
C PRO A 120 -8.56 -21.26 17.22
N ASP A 121 -7.83 -20.23 17.65
CA ASP A 121 -8.37 -19.15 18.50
C ASP A 121 -9.01 -17.97 17.75
N TRP A 122 -9.00 -17.98 16.41
CA TRP A 122 -9.50 -16.85 15.61
C TRP A 122 -10.69 -17.26 14.74
N PRO A 123 -11.71 -16.40 14.62
CA PRO A 123 -12.91 -16.70 13.83
C PRO A 123 -12.68 -16.61 12.31
N ILE A 124 -11.49 -16.20 11.88
CA ILE A 124 -11.12 -16.01 10.48
C ILE A 124 -9.74 -16.61 10.20
N PRO A 125 -9.42 -16.92 8.92
CA PRO A 125 -8.06 -17.18 8.50
C PRO A 125 -7.16 -15.98 8.82
N VAL A 126 -6.00 -16.25 9.40
CA VAL A 126 -4.98 -15.22 9.67
C VAL A 126 -4.00 -15.13 8.50
N PRO A 127 -3.38 -13.95 8.28
CA PRO A 127 -2.27 -13.83 7.34
C PRO A 127 -1.20 -14.91 7.58
N GLY A 128 -0.80 -15.59 6.50
CA GLY A 128 0.09 -16.75 6.50
C GLY A 128 1.57 -16.43 6.69
#